data_AF-A0A847A4B1-F1
#
_entry.id   AF-A0A847A4B1-F1
#
_cell.length_a   1.000
_cell.length_b   1.000
_cell.length_c   1.000
_cell.angle_alpha   90.00
_cell.angle_beta   90.00
_cell.angle_gamma   90.00
#
_symmetry.space_group_name_H-M   'P 1'
#
loop_
_entity.id
_entity.type
_entity.pdbx_description
1 polymer ?
#
loop_
_entity_poly.entity_id
_entity_poly.type
_entity_poly.pdbx_seq_one_letter_code
_entity_poly.pdbx_strand_id
1 'polypeptide(L)' 'MSGCGCEHTRANLEELIRGELRETDCQPIREHLEACDDCRSEQEVFVKLTVAVRRACEGPAPSTLRDAVLASLRDLN' A
#
# COMPACT_ATOMS: atom_id res chain seq x y z
N MET A 1 11.66 -4.23 24.17
CA MET A 1 11.57 -5.09 22.97
C MET A 1 10.13 -5.03 22.47
N SER A 2 9.70 -3.86 22.01
CA SER A 2 8.29 -3.59 21.72
C SER A 2 8.19 -3.12 20.27
N GLY A 3 8.19 -4.10 19.38
CA GLY A 3 8.07 -3.95 17.94
C GLY A 3 7.99 -5.36 17.40
N CYS A 4 7.07 -5.62 16.46
CA CYS A 4 6.97 -6.96 15.88
C CYS A 4 8.32 -7.34 15.23
N GLY A 5 8.66 -8.63 15.21
CA GLY A 5 9.93 -9.10 14.66
C GLY A 5 9.93 -9.15 13.13
N CYS A 6 11.12 -9.24 12.50
CA CYS A 6 11.24 -9.30 11.03
C CYS A 6 10.40 -10.42 10.40
N GLU A 7 10.27 -11.57 11.05
CA GLU A 7 9.41 -12.67 10.57
C GLU A 7 7.95 -12.25 10.49
N HIS A 8 7.42 -11.62 11.53
CA HIS A 8 6.05 -11.13 11.55
C HIS A 8 5.83 -10.01 10.53
N THR A 9 6.77 -9.06 10.43
CA THR A 9 6.72 -7.98 9.44
C THR A 9 6.64 -8.54 8.03
N ARG A 10 7.53 -9.46 7.67
CA ARG A 10 7.58 -10.05 6.32
C ARG A 10 6.35 -10.88 6.00
N ALA A 11 5.84 -11.64 6.96
CA ALA A 11 4.62 -12.43 6.79
C ALA A 11 3.39 -11.57 6.49
N ASN A 12 3.33 -10.35 7.01
CA ASN A 12 2.16 -9.45 6.89
C ASN A 12 2.41 -8.26 5.94
N LEU A 13 3.58 -8.20 5.29
CA LEU A 13 4.01 -7.04 4.49
C LEU A 13 3.12 -6.81 3.27
N GLU A 14 2.74 -7.90 2.60
CA GLU A 14 1.85 -7.84 1.43
C GLU A 14 0.46 -7.32 1.82
N GLU A 15 -0.13 -7.87 2.87
CA GLU A 15 -1.45 -7.45 3.37
C GLU A 15 -1.43 -5.99 3.83
N LEU A 16 -0.33 -5.54 4.47
CA LEU A 16 -0.14 -4.13 4.83
C LEU A 16 -0.15 -3.22 3.59
N ILE A 17 0.61 -3.58 2.55
CA ILE A 17 0.76 -2.77 1.33
C ILE A 17 -0.52 -2.74 0.50
N ARG A 18 -1.29 -3.83 0.50
CA ARG A 18 -2.59 -3.90 -0.18
C ARG A 18 -3.74 -3.25 0.60
N GLY A 19 -3.51 -2.89 1.87
CA GLY A 19 -4.54 -2.31 2.74
C GLY A 19 -5.54 -3.35 3.24
N GLU A 20 -5.10 -4.60 3.36
CA GLU A 20 -5.92 -5.77 3.73
C GLU A 20 -5.78 -6.12 5.23
N LEU A 21 -4.86 -5.47 5.95
CA LEU A 21 -4.72 -5.59 7.40
C LEU A 21 -5.71 -4.70 8.16
N ARG A 22 -6.06 -5.13 9.38
CA ARG A 22 -6.78 -4.28 10.33
C ARG A 22 -5.91 -3.11 10.76
N GLU A 23 -6.52 -1.98 11.07
CA GLU A 23 -5.79 -0.78 11.51
C GLU A 23 -4.91 -1.05 12.75
N THR A 24 -5.40 -1.87 13.68
CA THR A 24 -4.66 -2.28 14.90
C THR A 24 -3.39 -3.07 14.59
N ASP A 25 -3.39 -3.82 13.49
CA ASP A 25 -2.31 -4.72 13.10
C ASP A 25 -1.28 -3.98 12.21
N CYS A 26 -1.66 -2.84 11.62
CA CYS A 26 -0.79 -2.04 10.77
C CYS A 26 0.33 -1.33 11.54
N GLN A 27 0.02 -0.76 12.71
CA GLN A 27 0.93 0.15 13.40
C GLN A 27 2.26 -0.51 13.81
N PRO A 28 2.27 -1.71 14.43
CA PRO A 28 3.53 -2.36 14.81
C PRO A 28 4.44 -2.68 13.62
N ILE A 29 3.84 -3.02 12.47
CA ILE A 29 4.58 -3.34 11.24
C ILE A 29 5.20 -2.07 10.64
N ARG A 30 4.48 -0.95 10.65
CA ARG A 30 5.02 0.36 10.21
C ARG A 30 6.19 0.80 11.08
N GLU A 31 6.05 0.69 12.39
CA GLU A 31 7.14 0.99 13.34
C GLU A 31 8.37 0.11 13.07
N HIS A 32 8.17 -1.18 12.78
CA HIS A 32 9.28 -2.06 12.40
C HIS A 32 9.94 -1.62 11.10
N LEU A 33 9.15 -1.29 10.07
CA LEU A 33 9.66 -0.83 8.78
C LEU A 33 10.46 0.47 8.93
N GLU A 34 10.12 1.34 9.88
CA GLU A 34 10.91 2.54 10.19
C GLU A 34 12.27 2.22 10.80
N ALA A 35 12.38 1.15 11.58
CA ALA A 35 13.60 0.78 12.31
C ALA A 35 14.48 -0.29 11.65
N CYS A 36 14.02 -0.92 10.55
CA CYS A 36 14.68 -2.09 9.95
C CYS A 36 14.90 -1.92 8.44
N ASP A 37 16.16 -1.72 8.04
CA ASP A 37 16.51 -1.51 6.63
C ASP A 37 16.30 -2.74 5.75
N ASP A 38 16.46 -3.95 6.30
CA ASP A 38 16.19 -5.20 5.57
C ASP A 38 14.71 -5.29 5.20
N CYS A 39 13.82 -5.07 6.15
CA CYS A 39 12.37 -5.12 5.89
C CYS A 39 11.90 -3.96 5.00
N ARG A 40 12.54 -2.78 5.10
CA ARG A 40 12.29 -1.66 4.18
C ARG A 40 12.71 -2.02 2.75
N SER A 41 13.85 -2.68 2.58
CA SER A 41 14.33 -3.14 1.28
C SER A 41 13.36 -4.16 0.65
N GLU A 42 12.84 -5.10 1.45
CA GLU A 42 11.80 -6.03 1.00
C GLU A 42 10.50 -5.31 0.62
N GLN A 43 10.07 -4.31 1.41
CA GLN A 43 8.91 -3.47 1.10
C GLN A 43 9.06 -2.78 -0.26
N GLU A 44 10.23 -2.19 -0.53
CA GLU A 44 10.49 -1.52 -1.80
C GLU A 44 10.40 -2.48 -2.99
N VAL A 45 10.94 -3.70 -2.87
CA VAL A 45 10.85 -4.72 -3.91
C VAL A 45 9.39 -5.07 -4.19
N PHE A 46 8.61 -5.30 -3.12
CA PHE A 46 7.19 -5.65 -3.26
C PHE A 46 6.37 -4.52 -3.89
N VAL A 47 6.59 -3.26 -3.50
CA VAL A 47 5.95 -2.09 -4.10
C VAL A 47 6.29 -1.98 -5.58
N LYS A 48 7.58 -2.12 -5.95
CA LYS A 48 8.04 -2.09 -7.35
C LYS A 48 7.36 -3.18 -8.19
N LEU A 49 7.27 -4.41 -7.66
CA LEU A 49 6.59 -5.51 -8.33
C LEU A 49 5.10 -5.24 -8.52
N THR A 50 4.43 -4.75 -7.46
CA THR A 50 3.00 -4.42 -7.50
C THR A 50 2.70 -3.35 -8.54
N VAL A 51 3.52 -2.30 -8.63
CA VAL A 51 3.38 -1.25 -9.65
C VAL A 51 3.61 -1.81 -11.05
N ALA A 52 4.62 -2.66 -11.25
CA ALA A 52 4.89 -3.27 -12.55
C ALA A 52 3.70 -4.11 -13.04
N VAL A 53 3.12 -4.93 -12.16
CA VAL A 53 1.92 -5.74 -12.47
C VAL A 53 0.73 -4.83 -12.78
N ARG A 54 0.47 -3.81 -11.96
CA ARG A 54 -0.64 -2.86 -12.20
C ARG A 54 -0.53 -2.20 -13.58
N ARG A 55 0.66 -1.74 -13.97
CA ARG A 55 0.90 -1.14 -15.30
C ARG A 55 0.68 -2.12 -16.44
N ALA A 56 0.98 -3.39 -16.25
CA ALA A 56 0.71 -4.41 -17.27
C ALA A 56 -0.80 -4.73 -17.41
N CYS A 57 -1.59 -4.43 -16.37
CA CYS A 57 -3.02 -4.72 -16.31
C CYS A 57 -3.91 -3.47 -16.47
N GLU A 58 -3.35 -2.26 -16.57
CA GLU A 58 -4.13 -1.03 -16.67
C GLU A 58 -4.66 -0.80 -18.10
N GLY A 59 -5.82 -0.15 -18.18
CA GLY A 59 -6.50 0.16 -19.44
C GLY A 59 -7.14 1.55 -19.39
N PRO A 60 -7.64 2.07 -20.53
CA PRO A 60 -8.26 3.39 -20.57
C PRO A 60 -9.50 3.41 -19.66
N ALA A 61 -9.54 4.39 -18.75
CA ALA A 61 -10.74 4.68 -17.98
C ALA A 61 -11.88 5.16 -18.91
N PRO A 62 -13.16 4.97 -18.55
CA PRO A 62 -14.27 5.53 -19.30
C PRO A 62 -14.13 7.05 -19.47
N SER A 63 -14.38 7.57 -20.67
CA SER A 63 -14.22 9.00 -20.99
C SER A 63 -15.07 9.91 -20.10
N THR A 64 -16.23 9.43 -19.65
CA THR A 64 -17.17 10.15 -18.78
C THR A 64 -16.73 10.17 -17.31
N LEU A 65 -15.81 9.30 -16.89
CA LEU A 65 -15.40 9.18 -15.49
C LEU A 65 -14.74 10.47 -14.99
N ARG A 66 -13.91 11.09 -15.85
CA ARG A 66 -13.23 12.34 -15.53
C ARG A 66 -14.23 13.46 -15.22
N ASP A 67 -15.26 13.60 -16.06
CA ASP A 67 -16.27 14.64 -15.89
C ASP A 67 -17.08 14.41 -14.62
N ALA A 68 -17.43 13.16 -14.31
CA ALA A 68 -18.13 12.79 -13.07
C ALA A 68 -17.29 13.12 -11.82
N VAL A 69 -16.01 12.77 -11.80
CA VAL A 69 -15.11 13.07 -10.67
C VAL A 69 -14.99 14.58 -10.46
N LEU A 70 -14.81 15.35 -11.53
CA LEU A 70 -14.68 16.81 -11.46
C LEU A 70 -15.97 17.49 -10.98
N ALA A 71 -17.14 16.95 -11.34
CA ALA A 71 -18.42 17.42 -10.81
C ALA A 71 -18.50 17.17 -9.29
N SER A 72 -18.26 15.94 -8.83
CA SER A 72 -18.32 15.62 -7.40
C SER A 72 -17.36 16.43 -6.52
N LEU A 73 -16.15 16.73 -7.02
CA LEU A 73 -15.19 17.56 -6.28
C LEU A 73 -15.66 19.02 -6.12
N ARG A 74 -16.45 19.53 -7.06
CA ARG A 74 -17.01 20.89 -6.97
C ARG A 74 -18.17 20.98 -5.97
N ASP A 75 -18.94 19.90 -5.84
CA ASP A 75 -20.06 19.82 -4.90
C ASP A 75 -19.62 19.65 -3.43
N LEU A 76 -18.36 19.25 -3.19
CA LEU A 76 -17.77 19.12 -1.86
C LEU A 76 -17.17 20.43 -1.30
N ASN A 77 -17.13 21.49 -2.10
CA ASN A 77 -16.68 22.84 -1.73
C ASN A 77 -17.87 23.76 -1.42
#